data_AF-A0A2E3WV99-F1
#
_entry.id   AF-A0A2E3WV99-F1
#
_cell.length_a   1.000
_cell.length_b   1.000
_cell.length_c   1.000
_cell.angle_alpha   90.00
_cell.angle_beta   90.00
_cell.angle_gamma   90.00
#
_symmetry.space_group_name_H-M   'P 1'
#
loop_
_entity.id
_entity.type
_entity.pdbx_description
1 polymer ?
#
loop_
_entity_poly.entity_id
_entity_poly.type
_entity_poly.pdbx_seq_one_letter_code
_entity_poly.pdbx_strand_id
1 'polypeptide(L)'
;MGKMLAERGDFLEAESLLEPLANDYLEDKNYQQFIEVESVLLRIYGELERFDKINAAKERLQDLVIRSEFQLNSRMYYVLGVCAALKEQTDVAHEYFQQALKLGLDTNIKKDICHAIYGMAWVYRMREQYDNALKEIYNLQVFFELIDIPDLKVSSLILNGNILRSMGKYDQALDVYWQAYDLVKESKHLYMYIRLLFSMGYTYLLQGETSMGKVYLNLAKRSIDPKNNIFMGNAIDRVMDKYADISESEFDLVLDEEAHQLLEKKKGKVDFKSQFILLDLLKLFMSQPGQVFSKEALVEKVWKQEYDPRVHDNKVYVTIKRLRKLIEPDYDRPKYIFRSKQGYYLNKSAKVMVHH
;
A
#
# COMPACT_ATOMS: atom_id res chain seq x y z
N MET A 1 -26.86 -0.79 15.97
CA MET A 1 -25.53 -1.23 16.46
C MET A 1 -24.68 -1.82 15.33
N GLY A 2 -25.06 -2.95 14.72
CA GLY A 2 -24.25 -3.60 13.67
C GLY A 2 -23.83 -2.71 12.49
N LYS A 3 -24.72 -1.87 11.95
CA LYS A 3 -24.38 -0.87 10.91
C LYS A 3 -23.24 0.09 11.34
N MET A 4 -23.29 0.56 12.59
CA MET A 4 -22.28 1.47 13.16
C MET A 4 -20.92 0.76 13.35
N LEU A 5 -20.93 -0.50 13.79
CA LEU A 5 -19.71 -1.31 13.88
C LEU A 5 -19.08 -1.52 12.50
N ALA A 6 -19.91 -1.81 11.48
CA ALA A 6 -19.44 -1.93 10.10
C ALA A 6 -18.83 -0.62 9.57
N GLU A 7 -19.39 0.54 9.92
CA GLU A 7 -18.83 1.86 9.56
C GLU A 7 -17.49 2.16 10.24
N ARG A 8 -17.25 1.61 11.44
CA ARG A 8 -15.98 1.71 12.16
C ARG A 8 -14.93 0.72 11.68
N GLY A 9 -15.34 -0.30 10.94
CA GLY A 9 -14.46 -1.38 10.49
C GLY A 9 -14.42 -2.58 11.43
N ASP A 10 -15.28 -2.65 12.45
CA ASP A 10 -15.41 -3.78 13.38
C ASP A 10 -16.27 -4.89 12.76
N PHE A 11 -15.82 -5.41 11.61
CA PHE A 11 -16.60 -6.27 10.73
C PHE A 11 -17.00 -7.61 11.34
N LEU A 12 -16.14 -8.26 12.13
CA LEU A 12 -16.45 -9.53 12.78
C LEU A 12 -17.56 -9.39 13.83
N GLU A 13 -17.56 -8.29 14.59
CA GLU A 13 -18.60 -7.99 15.57
C GLU A 13 -19.89 -7.53 14.87
N ALA A 14 -19.77 -6.74 13.81
CA ALA A 14 -20.92 -6.37 12.99
C ALA A 14 -21.59 -7.60 12.37
N GLU A 15 -20.82 -8.53 11.84
CA GLU A 15 -21.31 -9.78 11.24
C GLU A 15 -22.07 -10.62 12.27
N SER A 16 -21.50 -10.85 13.46
CA SER A 16 -22.13 -11.68 14.49
C SER A 16 -23.50 -11.16 14.96
N LEU A 17 -23.71 -9.84 14.90
CA LEU A 17 -24.99 -9.20 15.21
C LEU A 17 -25.96 -9.18 14.02
N LEU A 18 -25.47 -9.04 12.80
CA LEU A 18 -26.30 -8.83 11.61
C LEU A 18 -26.73 -10.15 10.96
N GLU A 19 -25.93 -11.22 11.03
CA GLU A 19 -26.28 -12.51 10.40
C GLU A 19 -27.56 -13.14 10.96
N PRO A 20 -27.73 -13.28 12.30
CA PRO A 20 -28.96 -13.83 12.85
C PRO A 20 -30.17 -12.96 12.49
N LEU A 21 -29.98 -11.63 12.58
CA LEU A 21 -31.03 -10.66 12.28
C LEU A 21 -31.50 -10.72 10.82
N ALA A 22 -30.60 -10.96 9.87
CA ALA A 22 -30.96 -11.16 8.47
C ALA A 22 -31.84 -12.42 8.29
N ASN A 23 -31.50 -13.51 8.99
CA ASN A 23 -32.27 -14.75 8.92
C ASN A 23 -33.67 -14.54 9.53
N ASP A 24 -33.77 -13.90 10.70
CA ASP A 24 -35.04 -13.59 11.34
C ASP A 24 -35.95 -12.76 10.41
N TYR A 25 -35.42 -11.70 9.78
CA TYR A 25 -36.20 -10.90 8.84
C TYR A 25 -36.62 -11.68 7.59
N LEU A 26 -35.82 -12.64 7.14
CA LEU A 26 -36.15 -13.48 6.00
C LEU A 26 -37.28 -14.46 6.35
N GLU A 27 -37.22 -15.08 7.54
CA GLU A 27 -38.25 -15.99 8.07
C GLU A 27 -39.58 -15.26 8.30
N ASP A 28 -39.52 -14.05 8.86
CA ASP A 28 -40.67 -13.18 9.10
C ASP A 28 -41.23 -12.55 7.80
N LYS A 29 -40.63 -12.83 6.64
CA LYS A 29 -40.95 -12.21 5.33
C LYS A 29 -40.86 -10.68 5.33
N ASN A 30 -40.05 -10.11 6.22
CA ASN A 30 -39.74 -8.69 6.26
C ASN A 30 -38.62 -8.35 5.27
N TYR A 31 -38.93 -8.45 3.98
CA TYR A 31 -37.95 -8.36 2.90
C TYR A 31 -37.24 -7.01 2.84
N GLN A 32 -37.90 -5.91 3.20
CA GLN A 32 -37.27 -4.60 3.20
C GLN A 32 -36.13 -4.53 4.21
N GLN A 33 -36.35 -4.99 5.45
CA GLN A 33 -35.31 -5.00 6.49
C GLN A 33 -34.23 -6.05 6.20
N PHE A 34 -34.61 -7.21 5.67
CA PHE A 34 -33.66 -8.21 5.19
C PHE A 34 -32.68 -7.59 4.18
N ILE A 35 -33.16 -6.92 3.13
CA ILE A 35 -32.30 -6.29 2.11
C ILE A 35 -31.37 -5.24 2.70
N GLU A 36 -31.84 -4.43 3.66
CA GLU A 36 -31.00 -3.45 4.31
C GLU A 36 -29.83 -4.10 5.07
N VAL A 37 -30.11 -5.15 5.84
CA VAL A 37 -29.10 -5.89 6.61
C VAL A 37 -28.16 -6.66 5.68
N GLU A 38 -28.72 -7.37 4.70
CA GLU A 38 -27.98 -8.15 3.72
C GLU A 38 -27.02 -7.28 2.90
N SER A 39 -27.41 -6.04 2.58
CA SER A 39 -26.52 -5.09 1.89
C SER A 39 -25.27 -4.71 2.71
N VAL A 40 -25.38 -4.73 4.04
CA VAL A 40 -24.26 -4.44 4.95
C VAL A 40 -23.40 -5.68 5.11
N LEU A 41 -24.02 -6.85 5.27
CA LEU A 41 -23.34 -8.15 5.33
C LEU A 41 -22.53 -8.42 4.06
N LEU A 42 -23.08 -8.18 2.87
CA LEU A 42 -22.36 -8.34 1.61
C LEU A 42 -21.09 -7.47 1.54
N ARG A 43 -21.15 -6.22 2.02
CA ARG A 43 -19.96 -5.36 2.13
C ARG A 43 -18.94 -5.94 3.11
N ILE A 44 -19.39 -6.38 4.29
CA ILE A 44 -18.55 -7.03 5.30
C ILE A 44 -17.85 -8.26 4.72
N TYR A 45 -18.59 -9.14 4.06
CA TYR A 45 -18.04 -10.34 3.44
C TYR A 45 -17.01 -10.01 2.35
N GLY A 46 -17.20 -8.90 1.62
CA GLY A 46 -16.21 -8.39 0.67
C GLY A 46 -14.90 -8.00 1.35
N GLU A 47 -14.97 -7.24 2.44
CA GLU A 47 -13.78 -6.80 3.20
C GLU A 47 -13.06 -7.96 3.92
N LEU A 48 -13.81 -8.99 4.32
CA LEU A 48 -13.31 -10.21 4.95
C LEU A 48 -12.91 -11.30 3.92
N GLU A 49 -13.04 -11.04 2.62
CA GLU A 49 -12.80 -11.99 1.53
C GLU A 49 -13.58 -13.33 1.66
N ARG A 50 -14.77 -13.30 2.26
CA ARG A 50 -15.67 -14.48 2.44
C ARG A 50 -16.54 -14.71 1.21
N PHE A 51 -15.91 -15.11 0.11
CA PHE A 51 -16.59 -15.26 -1.19
C PHE A 51 -17.66 -16.36 -1.21
N ASP A 52 -17.51 -17.38 -0.40
CA ASP A 52 -18.50 -18.41 -0.09
C ASP A 52 -19.79 -17.80 0.47
N LYS A 53 -19.68 -16.93 1.49
CA LYS A 53 -20.85 -16.21 2.04
C LYS A 53 -21.46 -15.22 1.05
N ILE A 54 -20.66 -14.55 0.22
CA ILE A 54 -21.16 -13.68 -0.86
C ILE A 54 -21.99 -14.48 -1.86
N ASN A 55 -21.54 -15.67 -2.26
CA ASN A 55 -22.28 -16.52 -3.20
C ASN A 55 -23.59 -17.01 -2.57
N ALA A 56 -23.56 -17.46 -1.31
CA ALA A 56 -24.78 -17.87 -0.60
C ALA A 56 -25.79 -16.72 -0.46
N ALA A 57 -25.33 -15.50 -0.14
CA ALA A 57 -26.16 -14.30 -0.12
C ALA A 57 -26.79 -14.01 -1.49
N LYS A 58 -26.03 -14.15 -2.58
CA LYS A 58 -26.55 -13.99 -3.95
C LYS A 58 -27.64 -15.00 -4.28
N GLU A 59 -27.45 -16.27 -3.92
CA GLU A 59 -28.46 -17.32 -4.13
C GLU A 59 -29.75 -17.00 -3.36
N ARG A 60 -29.64 -16.60 -2.08
CA ARG A 60 -30.81 -16.16 -1.28
C ARG A 60 -31.55 -14.99 -1.92
N LEU A 61 -30.82 -14.01 -2.44
CA LEU A 61 -31.41 -12.85 -3.12
C LEU A 61 -32.11 -13.25 -4.43
N GLN A 62 -31.52 -14.16 -5.21
CA GLN A 62 -32.13 -14.69 -6.43
C GLN A 62 -33.42 -15.48 -6.13
N ASP A 63 -33.38 -16.36 -5.13
CA ASP A 63 -34.56 -17.09 -4.67
C ASP A 63 -35.68 -16.14 -4.22
N LEU A 64 -35.33 -15.06 -3.50
CA LEU A 64 -36.29 -14.06 -3.05
C LEU A 64 -36.98 -13.36 -4.23
N VAL A 65 -36.21 -12.97 -5.26
CA VAL A 65 -36.76 -12.31 -6.46
C VAL A 65 -37.69 -13.24 -7.24
N ILE A 66 -37.36 -14.53 -7.33
CA ILE A 66 -38.16 -15.52 -8.06
C ILE A 66 -39.44 -15.87 -7.30
N ARG A 67 -39.36 -16.03 -5.97
CA ARG A 67 -40.47 -16.58 -5.16
C ARG A 67 -41.44 -15.52 -4.63
N SER A 68 -41.03 -14.26 -4.53
CA SER A 68 -41.77 -13.27 -3.71
C SER A 68 -42.24 -12.01 -4.47
N GLU A 69 -42.22 -11.98 -5.81
CA GLU A 69 -42.45 -10.77 -6.65
C GLU A 69 -41.61 -9.53 -6.21
N PHE A 70 -40.63 -9.74 -5.35
CA PHE A 70 -39.89 -8.68 -4.69
C PHE A 70 -38.76 -8.19 -5.61
N GLN A 71 -38.64 -6.87 -5.78
CA GLN A 71 -37.59 -6.29 -6.59
C GLN A 71 -36.47 -5.73 -5.73
N LEU A 72 -35.22 -6.01 -6.13
CA LEU A 72 -34.05 -5.44 -5.47
C LEU A 72 -33.96 -3.95 -5.75
N ASN A 73 -33.53 -3.18 -4.75
CA ASN A 73 -33.35 -1.74 -4.88
C ASN A 73 -31.97 -1.39 -5.47
N SER A 74 -31.81 -0.12 -5.86
CA SER A 74 -30.55 0.40 -6.43
C SER A 74 -29.34 0.11 -5.54
N ARG A 75 -29.46 0.35 -4.23
CA ARG A 75 -28.40 0.10 -3.25
C ARG A 75 -27.92 -1.37 -3.24
N MET A 76 -28.83 -2.33 -3.34
CA MET A 76 -28.47 -3.74 -3.37
C MET A 76 -27.67 -4.07 -4.63
N TYR A 77 -28.12 -3.62 -5.81
CA TYR A 77 -27.36 -3.78 -7.06
C TYR A 77 -25.99 -3.11 -6.98
N TYR A 78 -25.87 -1.93 -6.39
CA TYR A 78 -24.58 -1.28 -6.15
C TYR A 78 -23.66 -2.15 -5.29
N VAL A 79 -24.15 -2.71 -4.18
CA VAL A 79 -23.34 -3.59 -3.31
C VAL A 79 -22.91 -4.87 -4.04
N LEU A 80 -23.82 -5.50 -4.81
CA LEU A 80 -23.48 -6.65 -5.65
C LEU A 80 -22.40 -6.31 -6.68
N GLY A 81 -22.47 -5.11 -7.28
CA GLY A 81 -21.47 -4.56 -8.18
C GLY A 81 -20.10 -4.38 -7.50
N VAL A 82 -20.07 -3.85 -6.28
CA VAL A 82 -18.84 -3.73 -5.48
C VAL A 82 -18.23 -5.11 -5.20
N CYS A 83 -19.03 -6.09 -4.75
CA CYS A 83 -18.55 -7.46 -4.54
C CYS A 83 -18.01 -8.09 -5.83
N ALA A 84 -18.64 -7.86 -6.98
CA ALA A 84 -18.16 -8.33 -8.28
C ALA A 84 -16.83 -7.66 -8.67
N ALA A 85 -16.70 -6.35 -8.46
CA ALA A 85 -15.47 -5.60 -8.72
C ALA A 85 -14.30 -6.07 -7.84
N LEU A 86 -14.55 -6.38 -6.56
CA LEU A 86 -13.55 -6.96 -5.65
C LEU A 86 -13.06 -8.35 -6.10
N LYS A 87 -13.90 -9.11 -6.80
CA LYS A 87 -13.54 -10.40 -7.44
C LYS A 87 -12.96 -10.23 -8.85
N GLU A 88 -12.67 -8.99 -9.27
CA GLU A 88 -12.18 -8.65 -10.61
C GLU A 88 -13.14 -9.05 -11.76
N GLN A 89 -14.42 -9.30 -11.45
CA GLN A 89 -15.48 -9.63 -12.41
C GLN A 89 -16.02 -8.36 -13.07
N THR A 90 -15.19 -7.72 -13.90
CA THR A 90 -15.42 -6.37 -14.43
C THR A 90 -16.73 -6.22 -15.20
N ASP A 91 -17.11 -7.21 -16.02
CA ASP A 91 -18.34 -7.13 -16.83
C ASP A 91 -19.60 -7.28 -15.98
N VAL A 92 -19.59 -8.23 -15.04
CA VAL A 92 -20.68 -8.43 -14.08
C VAL A 92 -20.86 -7.20 -13.19
N ALA A 93 -19.75 -6.60 -12.73
CA ALA A 93 -19.80 -5.36 -11.96
C ALA A 93 -20.42 -4.21 -12.77
N HIS A 94 -20.08 -4.10 -14.06
CA HIS A 94 -20.66 -3.11 -14.97
C HIS A 94 -22.18 -3.24 -15.07
N GLU A 95 -22.68 -4.45 -15.30
CA GLU A 95 -24.12 -4.73 -15.40
C GLU A 95 -24.84 -4.34 -14.11
N TYR A 96 -24.30 -4.73 -12.95
CA TYR A 96 -24.89 -4.38 -11.66
C TYR A 96 -24.90 -2.87 -11.40
N PHE A 97 -23.82 -2.15 -11.69
CA PHE A 97 -23.79 -0.69 -11.53
C PHE A 97 -24.73 0.01 -12.52
N GLN A 98 -24.90 -0.51 -13.73
CA GLN A 98 -25.85 0.02 -14.71
C GLN A 98 -27.30 -0.18 -14.24
N GLN A 99 -27.64 -1.34 -13.67
CA GLN A 99 -28.96 -1.57 -13.08
C GLN A 99 -29.18 -0.68 -11.85
N ALA A 100 -28.17 -0.50 -10.99
CA ALA A 100 -28.24 0.42 -9.86
C ALA A 100 -28.50 1.86 -10.32
N LEU A 101 -27.81 2.32 -11.36
CA LEU A 101 -27.99 3.67 -11.91
C LEU A 101 -29.40 3.85 -12.47
N LYS A 102 -29.89 2.88 -13.25
CA LYS A 102 -31.25 2.91 -13.82
C LYS A 102 -32.30 3.04 -12.71
N LEU A 103 -32.24 2.17 -11.70
CA LEU A 103 -33.18 2.22 -10.57
C LEU A 103 -33.04 3.51 -9.74
N GLY A 104 -31.83 4.02 -9.57
CA GLY A 104 -31.59 5.30 -8.88
C GLY A 104 -32.22 6.48 -9.61
N LEU A 105 -32.17 6.48 -10.96
CA LEU A 105 -32.83 7.47 -11.80
C LEU A 105 -34.35 7.33 -11.76
N ASP A 106 -34.88 6.11 -11.90
CA ASP A 106 -36.32 5.81 -11.88
C ASP A 106 -36.95 6.20 -10.53
N THR A 107 -36.25 5.98 -9.42
CA THR A 107 -36.69 6.35 -8.07
C THR A 107 -36.35 7.79 -7.67
N ASN A 108 -35.56 8.49 -8.48
CA ASN A 108 -35.04 9.84 -8.21
C ASN A 108 -34.31 9.98 -6.86
N ILE A 109 -33.68 8.90 -6.38
CA ILE A 109 -32.90 8.91 -5.14
C ILE A 109 -31.47 9.33 -5.50
N LYS A 110 -31.17 10.62 -5.33
CA LYS A 110 -29.87 11.20 -5.73
C LYS A 110 -28.66 10.52 -5.09
N LYS A 111 -28.78 10.05 -3.84
CA LYS A 111 -27.70 9.30 -3.15
C LYS A 111 -27.38 8.00 -3.88
N ASP A 112 -28.40 7.28 -4.34
CA ASP A 112 -28.24 6.02 -5.05
C ASP A 112 -27.62 6.24 -6.44
N ILE A 113 -28.04 7.30 -7.14
CA ILE A 113 -27.43 7.75 -8.40
C ILE A 113 -25.92 7.99 -8.20
N CYS A 114 -25.52 8.72 -7.15
CA CYS A 114 -24.10 9.00 -6.89
C CYS A 114 -23.29 7.72 -6.63
N HIS A 115 -23.82 6.77 -5.85
CA HIS A 115 -23.12 5.49 -5.62
C HIS A 115 -22.97 4.70 -6.91
N ALA A 116 -24.01 4.64 -7.75
CA ALA A 116 -23.95 3.96 -9.03
C ALA A 116 -22.95 4.61 -9.99
N ILE A 117 -22.92 5.94 -10.11
CA ILE A 117 -21.93 6.68 -10.91
C ILE A 117 -20.50 6.39 -10.41
N TYR A 118 -20.28 6.37 -9.09
CA TYR A 118 -18.99 6.00 -8.52
C TYR A 118 -18.57 4.57 -8.91
N GLY A 119 -19.51 3.61 -8.85
CA GLY A 119 -19.27 2.24 -9.32
C GLY A 119 -18.91 2.17 -10.81
N MET A 120 -19.61 2.95 -11.66
CA MET A 120 -19.31 3.05 -13.08
C MET A 120 -17.91 3.62 -13.35
N ALA A 121 -17.52 4.68 -12.63
CA ALA A 121 -16.17 5.25 -12.71
C ALA A 121 -15.09 4.21 -12.34
N TRP A 122 -15.34 3.39 -11.32
CA TRP A 122 -14.43 2.32 -10.92
C TRP A 122 -14.29 1.28 -12.04
N VAL A 123 -15.39 0.81 -12.62
CA VAL A 123 -15.35 -0.14 -13.74
C VAL A 123 -14.65 0.45 -14.96
N TYR A 124 -14.91 1.71 -15.31
CA TYR A 124 -14.21 2.37 -16.42
C TYR A 124 -12.70 2.42 -16.19
N ARG A 125 -12.26 2.68 -14.96
CA ARG A 125 -10.83 2.59 -14.59
C ARG A 125 -10.28 1.16 -14.78
N MET A 126 -11.03 0.13 -14.35
CA MET A 126 -10.60 -1.28 -14.50
C MET A 126 -10.49 -1.70 -15.96
N ARG A 127 -11.33 -1.12 -16.85
CA ARG A 127 -11.27 -1.32 -18.30
C ARG A 127 -10.28 -0.38 -19.01
N GLU A 128 -9.46 0.36 -18.27
CA GLU A 128 -8.52 1.37 -18.79
C GLU A 128 -9.17 2.49 -19.62
N GLN A 129 -10.49 2.68 -19.49
CA GLN A 129 -11.25 3.76 -20.14
C GLN A 129 -11.20 5.04 -19.29
N TYR A 130 -10.00 5.61 -19.15
CA TYR A 130 -9.74 6.71 -18.21
C TYR A 130 -10.57 7.97 -18.49
N ASP A 131 -10.81 8.32 -19.76
CA ASP A 131 -11.62 9.49 -20.11
C ASP A 131 -13.08 9.34 -19.66
N ASN A 132 -13.65 8.14 -19.80
CA ASN A 132 -15.00 7.85 -19.32
C ASN A 132 -15.04 7.86 -17.79
N ALA A 133 -14.02 7.31 -17.14
CA ALA A 133 -13.90 7.34 -15.68
C ALA A 133 -13.85 8.78 -15.15
N LEU A 134 -13.06 9.66 -15.76
CA LEU A 134 -12.94 11.06 -15.36
C LEU A 134 -14.24 11.85 -15.61
N LYS A 135 -14.99 11.56 -16.68
CA LYS A 135 -16.33 12.14 -16.89
C LYS A 135 -17.28 11.79 -15.74
N GLU A 136 -17.29 10.54 -15.29
CA GLU A 136 -18.11 10.15 -14.15
C GLU A 136 -17.65 10.79 -12.83
N ILE A 137 -16.33 10.96 -12.64
CA ILE A 137 -15.82 11.75 -11.49
C ILE A 137 -16.31 13.20 -11.55
N TYR A 138 -16.30 13.84 -12.71
CA TYR A 138 -16.82 15.20 -12.89
C TYR A 138 -18.32 15.26 -12.58
N ASN A 139 -19.11 14.30 -13.07
CA ASN A 139 -20.53 14.20 -12.75
C ASN A 139 -20.75 14.13 -11.23
N LEU A 140 -19.96 13.34 -10.50
CA LEU A 140 -20.04 13.28 -9.03
C LEU A 140 -19.70 14.61 -8.36
N GLN A 141 -18.71 15.34 -8.86
CA GLN A 141 -18.35 16.65 -8.30
C GLN A 141 -19.53 17.62 -8.36
N VAL A 142 -20.25 17.67 -9.48
CA VAL A 142 -21.47 18.48 -9.62
C VAL A 142 -22.55 18.05 -8.62
N PHE A 143 -22.73 16.75 -8.38
CA PHE A 143 -23.66 16.28 -7.35
C PHE A 143 -23.26 16.70 -5.94
N PHE A 144 -21.95 16.69 -5.61
CA PHE A 144 -21.46 17.07 -4.28
C PHE A 144 -21.58 18.58 -3.99
N GLU A 145 -21.80 19.42 -4.99
CA GLU A 145 -22.17 20.83 -4.77
C GLU A 145 -23.61 20.98 -4.25
N LEU A 146 -24.46 20.00 -4.51
CA LEU A 146 -25.89 20.03 -4.21
C LEU A 146 -26.29 19.09 -3.07
N ILE A 147 -25.45 18.09 -2.76
CA ILE A 147 -25.77 17.02 -1.83
C ILE A 147 -24.54 16.70 -0.99
N ASP A 148 -24.72 16.66 0.32
CA ASP A 148 -23.66 16.29 1.24
C ASP A 148 -23.60 14.77 1.43
N ILE A 149 -22.56 14.14 0.88
CA ILE A 149 -22.24 12.71 1.07
C ILE A 149 -20.73 12.59 1.33
N PRO A 150 -20.25 12.94 2.54
CA PRO A 150 -18.81 13.09 2.82
C PRO A 150 -17.98 11.85 2.48
N ASP A 151 -18.46 10.66 2.86
CA ASP A 151 -17.74 9.40 2.63
C ASP A 151 -17.56 9.07 1.15
N LEU A 152 -18.59 9.38 0.34
CA LEU A 152 -18.55 9.16 -1.09
C LEU A 152 -17.70 10.23 -1.79
N LYS A 153 -17.68 11.47 -1.27
CA LYS A 153 -16.80 12.54 -1.75
C LYS A 153 -15.33 12.17 -1.57
N VAL A 154 -14.96 11.67 -0.39
CA VAL A 154 -13.61 11.12 -0.11
C VAL A 154 -13.31 9.96 -1.05
N SER A 155 -14.22 8.99 -1.17
CA SER A 155 -14.02 7.82 -2.03
C SER A 155 -13.83 8.22 -3.50
N SER A 156 -14.59 9.20 -3.98
CA SER A 156 -14.49 9.75 -5.33
C SER A 156 -13.13 10.42 -5.58
N LEU A 157 -12.62 11.20 -4.62
CA LEU A 157 -11.27 11.77 -4.72
C LEU A 157 -10.19 10.69 -4.75
N ILE A 158 -10.27 9.68 -3.89
CA ILE A 158 -9.34 8.54 -3.90
C ILE A 158 -9.40 7.82 -5.25
N LEU A 159 -10.60 7.60 -5.81
CA LEU A 159 -10.75 6.99 -7.13
C LEU A 159 -10.17 7.88 -8.24
N ASN A 160 -10.38 9.20 -8.20
CA ASN A 160 -9.79 10.15 -9.13
C ASN A 160 -8.26 10.08 -9.12
N GLY A 161 -7.65 10.14 -7.93
CA GLY A 161 -6.20 9.94 -7.80
C GLY A 161 -5.76 8.58 -8.35
N ASN A 162 -6.53 7.51 -8.12
CA ASN A 162 -6.22 6.18 -8.64
C ASN A 162 -6.34 6.10 -10.18
N ILE A 163 -7.23 6.88 -10.80
CA ILE A 163 -7.34 7.03 -12.26
C ILE A 163 -6.10 7.76 -12.80
N LEU A 164 -5.77 8.91 -12.22
CA LEU A 164 -4.59 9.71 -12.61
C LEU A 164 -3.29 8.91 -12.47
N ARG A 165 -3.15 8.13 -11.40
CA ARG A 165 -2.04 7.19 -11.20
C ARG A 165 -1.98 6.15 -12.31
N SER A 166 -3.11 5.56 -12.68
CA SER A 166 -3.18 4.59 -13.79
C SER A 166 -2.83 5.22 -15.16
N MET A 167 -2.99 6.53 -15.31
CA MET A 167 -2.53 7.30 -16.48
C MET A 167 -1.05 7.73 -16.41
N GLY A 168 -0.32 7.37 -15.34
CA GLY A 168 1.07 7.80 -15.12
C GLY A 168 1.23 9.24 -14.64
N LYS A 169 0.13 9.93 -14.31
CA LYS A 169 0.14 11.32 -13.81
C LYS A 169 0.30 11.35 -12.29
N TYR A 170 1.47 10.97 -11.79
CA TYR A 170 1.70 10.72 -10.36
C TYR A 170 1.55 11.98 -9.49
N ASP A 171 2.13 13.11 -9.89
CA ASP A 171 2.04 14.35 -9.11
C ASP A 171 0.59 14.83 -8.97
N GLN A 172 -0.17 14.82 -10.07
CA GLN A 172 -1.60 15.18 -10.06
C GLN A 172 -2.42 14.21 -9.20
N ALA A 173 -2.07 12.91 -9.20
CA ALA A 173 -2.72 11.94 -8.32
C ALA A 173 -2.46 12.27 -6.85
N LEU A 174 -1.22 12.61 -6.49
CA LEU A 174 -0.84 13.01 -5.14
C LEU A 174 -1.56 14.28 -4.68
N ASP A 175 -1.68 15.29 -5.53
CA ASP A 175 -2.44 16.51 -5.23
C ASP A 175 -3.91 16.19 -4.90
N VAL A 176 -4.52 15.29 -5.66
CA VAL A 176 -5.91 14.84 -5.41
C VAL A 176 -6.00 14.01 -4.12
N TYR A 177 -5.01 13.16 -3.82
CA TYR A 177 -4.98 12.42 -2.55
C TYR A 177 -4.83 13.36 -1.35
N TRP A 178 -4.07 14.44 -1.46
CA TRP A 178 -3.96 15.44 -0.40
C TRP A 178 -5.29 16.17 -0.14
N GLN A 179 -6.08 16.44 -1.19
CA GLN A 179 -7.45 16.93 -1.02
C GLN A 179 -8.33 15.93 -0.27
N ALA A 180 -8.20 14.63 -0.57
CA ALA A 180 -8.91 13.59 0.17
C ALA A 180 -8.43 13.49 1.64
N TYR A 181 -7.13 13.68 1.87
CA TYR A 181 -6.53 13.67 3.21
C TYR A 181 -7.15 14.74 4.11
N ASP A 182 -7.30 15.95 3.57
CA ASP A 182 -7.91 17.07 4.30
C ASP A 182 -9.36 16.82 4.71
N LEU A 183 -10.11 16.03 3.95
CA LEU A 183 -11.47 15.63 4.33
C LEU A 183 -11.47 14.48 5.35
N VAL A 184 -10.57 13.51 5.19
CA VAL A 184 -10.50 12.33 6.08
C VAL A 184 -10.01 12.68 7.48
N LYS A 185 -9.10 13.66 7.62
CA LYS A 185 -8.61 14.10 8.94
C LYS A 185 -9.74 14.60 9.85
N GLU A 186 -10.82 15.08 9.26
CA GLU A 186 -12.00 15.60 9.98
C GLU A 186 -13.01 14.49 10.28
N SER A 187 -13.15 13.50 9.39
CA SER A 187 -14.24 12.52 9.43
C SER A 187 -13.98 11.30 10.35
N LYS A 188 -12.76 11.14 10.89
CA LYS A 188 -12.34 10.03 11.79
C LYS A 188 -12.61 8.62 11.24
N HIS A 189 -12.83 8.46 9.93
CA HIS A 189 -13.02 7.16 9.29
C HIS A 189 -11.68 6.47 9.02
N LEU A 190 -11.22 5.65 9.97
CA LEU A 190 -9.94 4.95 9.92
C LEU A 190 -9.77 4.11 8.64
N TYR A 191 -10.83 3.43 8.19
CA TYR A 191 -10.78 2.63 6.98
C TYR A 191 -10.46 3.46 5.71
N MET A 192 -11.07 4.64 5.56
CA MET A 192 -10.78 5.54 4.44
C MET A 192 -9.35 6.09 4.53
N TYR A 193 -8.89 6.37 5.75
CA TYR A 193 -7.51 6.79 6.01
C TYR A 193 -6.50 5.74 5.55
N ILE A 194 -6.70 4.46 5.88
CA ILE A 194 -5.86 3.35 5.44
C ILE A 194 -5.83 3.26 3.91
N ARG A 195 -6.99 3.31 3.25
CA ARG A 195 -7.09 3.27 1.78
C ARG A 195 -6.35 4.42 1.11
N LEU A 196 -6.43 5.62 1.70
CA LEU A 196 -5.74 6.79 1.21
C LEU A 196 -4.22 6.64 1.34
N LEU A 197 -3.73 6.26 2.52
CA LEU A 197 -2.30 6.01 2.75
C LEU A 197 -1.76 4.94 1.80
N PHE A 198 -2.50 3.85 1.61
CA PHE A 198 -2.15 2.82 0.62
C PHE A 198 -2.07 3.40 -0.80
N SER A 199 -3.04 4.21 -1.20
CA SER A 199 -3.09 4.81 -2.54
C SER A 199 -1.92 5.77 -2.78
N MET A 200 -1.58 6.60 -1.78
CA MET A 200 -0.41 7.49 -1.82
C MET A 200 0.89 6.69 -1.86
N GLY A 201 1.06 5.72 -0.95
CA GLY A 201 2.25 4.89 -0.87
C GLY A 201 2.52 4.14 -2.18
N TYR A 202 1.49 3.53 -2.76
CA TYR A 202 1.62 2.85 -4.05
C TYR A 202 1.93 3.83 -5.20
N THR A 203 1.45 5.08 -5.13
CA THR A 203 1.76 6.12 -6.14
C THR A 203 3.23 6.51 -6.08
N TYR A 204 3.77 6.81 -4.89
CA TYR A 204 5.19 7.12 -4.72
C TYR A 204 6.09 5.97 -5.20
N LEU A 205 5.71 4.72 -4.93
CA LEU A 205 6.45 3.55 -5.44
C LEU A 205 6.47 3.49 -6.97
N LEU A 206 5.35 3.80 -7.64
CA LEU A 206 5.27 3.84 -9.11
C LEU A 206 6.03 5.03 -9.71
N GLN A 207 6.13 6.13 -8.97
CA GLN A 207 6.93 7.32 -9.33
C GLN A 207 8.44 7.09 -9.17
N GLY A 208 8.86 6.05 -8.43
CA GLY A 208 10.26 5.74 -8.13
C GLY A 208 10.74 6.29 -6.78
N GLU A 209 9.89 6.99 -6.03
CA GLU A 209 10.19 7.50 -4.69
C GLU A 209 10.00 6.42 -3.62
N THR A 210 10.85 5.40 -3.66
CA THR A 210 10.71 4.18 -2.86
C THR A 210 10.64 4.45 -1.35
N SER A 211 11.46 5.37 -0.85
CA SER A 211 11.49 5.73 0.59
C SER A 211 10.14 6.27 1.07
N MET A 212 9.57 7.24 0.35
CA MET A 212 8.27 7.81 0.70
C MET A 212 7.15 6.78 0.55
N GLY A 213 7.16 6.00 -0.54
CA GLY A 213 6.18 4.94 -0.75
C GLY A 213 6.13 3.94 0.41
N LYS A 214 7.30 3.50 0.89
CA LYS A 214 7.40 2.62 2.06
C LYS A 214 6.89 3.26 3.35
N VAL A 215 7.16 4.54 3.59
CA VAL A 215 6.66 5.26 4.78
C VAL A 215 5.13 5.20 4.82
N TYR A 216 4.47 5.56 3.73
CA TYR A 216 3.01 5.54 3.65
C TYR A 216 2.42 4.12 3.77
N LEU A 217 3.04 3.12 3.13
CA LEU A 217 2.60 1.73 3.23
C LEU A 217 2.79 1.16 4.65
N ASN A 218 3.90 1.48 5.32
CA ASN A 218 4.12 1.08 6.71
C ASN A 218 3.11 1.72 7.66
N LEU A 219 2.77 2.99 7.45
CA LEU A 219 1.71 3.66 8.20
C LEU A 219 0.35 2.99 7.96
N ALA A 220 0.03 2.66 6.71
CA ALA A 220 -1.20 1.94 6.37
C ALA A 220 -1.23 0.56 7.06
N LYS A 221 -0.14 -0.22 6.99
CA LYS A 221 -0.03 -1.54 7.60
C LYS A 221 -0.19 -1.51 9.12
N ARG A 222 0.43 -0.54 9.79
CA ARG A 222 0.31 -0.37 11.25
C ARG A 222 -1.07 0.07 11.71
N SER A 223 -1.85 0.69 10.82
CA SER A 223 -3.20 1.17 11.11
C SER A 223 -4.28 0.10 10.93
N ILE A 224 -3.93 -1.07 10.37
CA ILE A 224 -4.86 -2.16 10.09
C ILE A 224 -5.09 -3.03 11.31
N ASP A 225 -6.36 -3.40 11.54
CA ASP A 225 -6.70 -4.59 12.32
C ASP A 225 -6.65 -5.81 11.41
N PRO A 226 -5.68 -6.74 11.57
CA PRO A 226 -5.53 -7.88 10.67
C PRO A 226 -6.71 -8.86 10.68
N LYS A 227 -7.56 -8.83 11.72
CA LYS A 227 -8.75 -9.70 11.80
C LYS A 227 -9.94 -9.12 11.04
N ASN A 228 -10.03 -7.79 10.98
CA ASN A 228 -11.15 -7.10 10.37
C ASN A 228 -10.80 -6.60 8.96
N ASN A 229 -9.65 -5.96 8.73
CA ASN A 229 -9.32 -5.38 7.44
C ASN A 229 -8.53 -6.34 6.54
N ILE A 230 -9.06 -7.55 6.31
CA ILE A 230 -8.37 -8.63 5.57
C ILE A 230 -8.03 -8.20 4.14
N PHE A 231 -9.01 -7.72 3.37
CA PHE A 231 -8.81 -7.30 1.98
C PHE A 231 -7.71 -6.23 1.86
N MET A 232 -7.80 -5.17 2.67
CA MET A 232 -6.81 -4.09 2.66
C MET A 232 -5.44 -4.54 3.17
N GLY A 233 -5.40 -5.42 4.17
CA GLY A 233 -4.16 -6.00 4.69
C GLY A 233 -3.43 -6.79 3.60
N ASN A 234 -4.14 -7.68 2.93
CA ASN A 234 -3.63 -8.46 1.82
C ASN A 234 -3.17 -7.57 0.65
N ALA A 235 -3.93 -6.51 0.34
CA ALA A 235 -3.54 -5.56 -0.71
C ALA A 235 -2.24 -4.81 -0.39
N ILE A 236 -2.04 -4.37 0.85
CA ILE A 236 -0.81 -3.72 1.30
C ILE A 236 0.36 -4.72 1.25
N ASP A 237 0.17 -5.94 1.76
CA ASP A 237 1.23 -6.96 1.76
C ASP A 237 1.67 -7.30 0.35
N ARG A 238 0.74 -7.52 -0.59
CA ARG A 238 1.06 -7.74 -2.01
C ARG A 238 1.94 -6.64 -2.61
N VAL A 239 1.66 -5.38 -2.29
CA VAL A 239 2.46 -4.25 -2.79
C VAL A 239 3.80 -4.17 -2.06
N MET A 240 3.83 -4.35 -0.74
CA MET A 240 5.07 -4.31 0.03
C MET A 240 6.03 -5.42 -0.40
N ASP A 241 5.54 -6.64 -0.61
CA ASP A 241 6.32 -7.79 -1.08
C ASP A 241 6.88 -7.54 -2.49
N LYS A 242 6.06 -7.00 -3.40
CA LYS A 242 6.49 -6.65 -4.76
C LYS A 242 7.64 -5.63 -4.78
N TYR A 243 7.72 -4.75 -3.79
CA TYR A 243 8.74 -3.69 -3.68
C TYR A 243 9.75 -3.94 -2.55
N ALA A 244 9.73 -5.12 -1.93
CA ALA A 244 10.70 -5.50 -0.90
C ALA A 244 12.12 -5.54 -1.49
N ASP A 245 12.28 -6.20 -2.64
CA ASP A 245 13.57 -6.40 -3.31
C ASP A 245 14.12 -5.14 -4.00
N ILE A 246 13.24 -4.19 -4.36
CA ILE A 246 13.64 -2.96 -5.07
C ILE A 246 14.50 -2.05 -4.16
N SER A 247 14.32 -2.15 -2.85
CA SER A 247 15.04 -1.36 -1.84
C SER A 247 16.46 -1.83 -1.57
N GLU A 248 16.77 -3.11 -1.77
CA GLU A 248 18.13 -3.64 -1.66
C GLU A 248 18.85 -3.61 -3.02
N SER A 249 18.07 -3.51 -4.11
CA SER A 249 18.57 -3.46 -5.49
C SER A 249 19.18 -2.09 -5.89
N GLU A 250 18.73 -0.98 -5.30
CA GLU A 250 19.29 0.34 -5.64
C GLU A 250 20.68 0.58 -5.07
N PHE A 251 21.00 -0.02 -3.94
CA PHE A 251 22.28 0.16 -3.25
C PHE A 251 23.23 -0.99 -3.61
N ASP A 252 24.51 -0.65 -3.78
CA ASP A 252 25.55 -1.65 -3.96
C ASP A 252 25.92 -2.31 -2.62
N LEU A 253 25.82 -1.54 -1.52
CA LEU A 253 26.15 -1.92 -0.16
C LEU A 253 25.11 -1.36 0.83
N VAL A 254 24.46 -2.23 1.59
CA VAL A 254 23.53 -1.87 2.68
C VAL A 254 24.07 -2.41 3.99
N LEU A 255 24.43 -1.53 4.93
CA LEU A 255 24.95 -1.92 6.24
C LEU A 255 23.86 -1.80 7.30
N ASP A 256 23.60 -2.88 8.03
CA ASP A 256 22.80 -2.93 9.24
C ASP A 256 23.73 -2.80 10.45
N GLU A 257 23.67 -1.66 11.13
CA GLU A 257 24.55 -1.38 12.26
C GLU A 257 24.21 -2.19 13.51
N GLU A 258 22.93 -2.46 13.78
CA GLU A 258 22.50 -3.22 14.96
C GLU A 258 22.86 -4.71 14.79
N ALA A 259 22.64 -5.26 13.61
CA ALA A 259 22.93 -6.66 13.32
C ALA A 259 24.41 -6.93 12.99
N HIS A 260 25.22 -5.89 12.78
CA HIS A 260 26.60 -5.99 12.27
C HIS A 260 26.71 -6.76 10.93
N GLN A 261 25.71 -6.58 10.06
CA GLN A 261 25.61 -7.29 8.79
C GLN A 261 25.64 -6.32 7.61
N LEU A 262 26.30 -6.74 6.54
CA LEU A 262 26.32 -6.02 5.28
C LEU A 262 25.66 -6.88 4.21
N LEU A 263 24.75 -6.29 3.45
CA LEU A 263 24.26 -6.87 2.21
C LEU A 263 24.99 -6.24 1.03
N GLU A 264 25.68 -7.07 0.24
CA GLU A 264 26.29 -6.65 -1.02
C GLU A 264 25.50 -7.22 -2.20
N LYS A 265 25.28 -6.38 -3.22
CA LYS A 265 24.33 -6.63 -4.32
C LYS A 265 24.54 -7.94 -5.10
N LYS A 266 25.77 -8.43 -5.27
CA LYS A 266 26.07 -9.66 -6.06
C LYS A 266 26.49 -10.86 -5.20
N LYS A 267 27.12 -10.59 -4.06
CA LYS A 267 27.71 -11.53 -3.13
C LYS A 267 26.72 -11.96 -2.06
N GLY A 268 25.71 -11.13 -1.78
CA GLY A 268 24.71 -11.36 -0.75
C GLY A 268 25.18 -10.91 0.63
N LYS A 269 24.65 -11.56 1.67
CA LYS A 269 24.86 -11.18 3.07
C LYS A 269 26.29 -11.52 3.54
N VAL A 270 26.91 -10.59 4.24
CA VAL A 270 28.23 -10.66 4.86
C VAL A 270 28.10 -10.32 6.33
N ASP A 271 28.38 -11.30 7.19
CA ASP A 271 28.34 -11.15 8.64
C ASP A 271 29.74 -10.84 9.19
N PHE A 272 29.89 -9.71 9.89
CA PHE A 272 31.16 -9.30 10.49
C PHE A 272 31.48 -10.04 11.80
N LYS A 273 30.48 -10.66 12.45
CA LYS A 273 30.62 -11.33 13.74
C LYS A 273 31.34 -10.42 14.73
N SER A 274 32.44 -10.87 15.34
CA SER A 274 33.25 -10.09 16.29
C SER A 274 34.38 -9.28 15.63
N GLN A 275 34.36 -9.06 14.32
CA GLN A 275 35.42 -8.33 13.60
C GLN A 275 35.17 -6.81 13.59
N PHE A 276 35.05 -6.20 14.76
CA PHE A 276 34.67 -4.79 14.94
C PHE A 276 35.55 -3.79 14.18
N ILE A 277 36.87 -4.00 14.13
CA ILE A 277 37.78 -3.12 13.37
C ILE A 277 37.46 -3.08 11.87
N LEU A 278 37.01 -4.20 11.29
CA LEU A 278 36.62 -4.22 9.87
C LEU A 278 35.30 -3.50 9.64
N LEU A 279 34.37 -3.64 10.58
CA LEU A 279 33.09 -2.94 10.57
C LEU A 279 33.30 -1.42 10.72
N ASP A 280 34.09 -0.98 11.69
CA ASP A 280 34.41 0.44 11.93
C ASP A 280 35.11 1.07 10.73
N LEU A 281 36.01 0.33 10.10
CA LEU A 281 36.68 0.76 8.87
C LEU A 281 35.69 0.91 7.71
N LEU A 282 34.75 -0.03 7.56
CA LEU A 282 33.70 0.06 6.54
C LEU A 282 32.75 1.24 6.81
N LYS A 283 32.31 1.43 8.06
CA LYS A 283 31.48 2.56 8.50
C LYS A 283 32.14 3.90 8.15
N LEU A 284 33.43 4.05 8.46
CA LEU A 284 34.19 5.24 8.12
C LEU A 284 34.16 5.51 6.61
N PHE A 285 34.38 4.49 5.79
CA PHE A 285 34.32 4.61 4.33
C PHE A 285 32.93 4.92 3.77
N MET A 286 31.87 4.29 4.31
CA MET A 286 30.49 4.52 3.88
C MET A 286 29.96 5.89 4.32
N SER A 287 30.49 6.46 5.40
CA SER A 287 30.09 7.81 5.86
C SER A 287 30.46 8.91 4.87
N GLN A 288 31.52 8.73 4.09
CA GLN A 288 32.05 9.74 3.15
C GLN A 288 32.55 9.07 1.85
N PRO A 289 31.67 8.56 0.97
CA PRO A 289 32.07 7.91 -0.28
C PRO A 289 32.87 8.85 -1.19
N GLY A 290 33.98 8.34 -1.74
CA GLY A 290 34.91 9.13 -2.57
C GLY A 290 35.98 9.90 -1.79
N GLN A 291 35.84 10.06 -0.47
CA GLN A 291 36.87 10.71 0.35
C GLN A 291 38.08 9.81 0.56
N VAL A 292 39.28 10.37 0.32
CA VAL A 292 40.55 9.70 0.57
C VAL A 292 40.94 9.89 2.03
N PHE A 293 41.08 8.77 2.76
CA PHE A 293 41.61 8.74 4.11
C PHE A 293 43.08 8.30 4.06
N SER A 294 43.97 9.11 4.64
CA SER A 294 45.38 8.74 4.80
C SER A 294 45.55 7.64 5.84
N LYS A 295 46.72 7.00 5.86
CA LYS A 295 46.99 5.92 6.82
C LYS A 295 46.95 6.44 8.26
N GLU A 296 47.46 7.64 8.47
CA GLU A 296 47.41 8.38 9.73
C GLU A 296 45.95 8.53 10.19
N ALA A 297 45.09 9.07 9.32
CA ALA A 297 43.68 9.29 9.61
C ALA A 297 42.92 7.98 9.89
N LEU A 298 43.24 6.90 9.17
CA LEU A 298 42.65 5.59 9.42
C LEU A 298 43.03 5.07 10.81
N VAL A 299 44.29 5.21 11.21
CA VAL A 299 44.80 4.76 12.52
C VAL A 299 44.17 5.53 13.67
N GLU A 300 44.10 6.85 13.55
CA GLU A 300 43.49 7.71 14.56
C GLU A 300 41.98 7.45 14.70
N LYS A 301 41.25 7.32 13.58
CA LYS A 301 39.79 7.19 13.61
C LYS A 301 39.31 5.78 13.98
N VAL A 302 39.94 4.74 13.44
CA VAL A 302 39.50 3.34 13.62
C VAL A 302 40.19 2.68 14.82
N TRP A 303 41.50 2.86 14.96
CA TRP A 303 42.27 2.24 16.05
C TRP A 303 42.41 3.13 17.29
N LYS A 304 42.14 4.44 17.18
CA LYS A 304 42.30 5.42 18.27
C LYS A 304 43.72 5.42 18.85
N GLN A 305 44.71 5.34 17.96
CA GLN A 305 46.14 5.28 18.27
C GLN A 305 46.90 6.40 17.55
N GLU A 306 48.03 6.82 18.10
CA GLU A 306 48.98 7.69 17.38
C GLU A 306 49.65 6.91 16.25
N TYR A 307 49.83 7.58 15.12
CA TYR A 307 50.37 6.93 13.93
C TYR A 307 51.90 6.77 14.01
N ASP A 308 52.32 5.50 14.04
CA ASP A 308 53.70 5.07 13.80
C ASP A 308 53.79 4.24 12.50
N PRO A 309 54.48 4.72 11.45
CA PRO A 309 54.67 3.99 10.19
C PRO A 309 55.24 2.58 10.35
N ARG A 310 56.13 2.34 11.34
CA ARG A 310 56.83 1.05 11.52
C ARG A 310 55.87 -0.08 11.90
N VAL A 311 54.80 0.27 12.62
CA VAL A 311 53.81 -0.69 13.13
C VAL A 311 52.54 -0.66 12.28
N HIS A 312 52.10 0.53 11.90
CA HIS A 312 50.76 0.71 11.37
C HIS A 312 50.65 0.52 9.86
N ASP A 313 51.72 0.71 9.08
CA ASP A 313 51.66 0.53 7.64
C ASP A 313 51.19 -0.87 7.24
N ASN A 314 51.79 -1.89 7.85
CA ASN A 314 51.41 -3.28 7.62
C ASN A 314 50.02 -3.58 8.20
N LYS A 315 49.70 -3.03 9.37
CA LYS A 315 48.40 -3.22 10.04
C LYS A 315 47.24 -2.68 9.20
N VAL A 316 47.39 -1.47 8.65
CA VAL A 316 46.41 -0.86 7.74
C VAL A 316 46.28 -1.70 6.47
N TYR A 317 47.41 -2.07 5.86
CA TYR A 317 47.42 -2.88 4.64
C TYR A 317 46.69 -4.23 4.82
N VAL A 318 47.02 -4.97 5.88
CA VAL A 318 46.40 -6.28 6.17
C VAL A 318 44.91 -6.13 6.48
N THR A 319 44.51 -5.09 7.21
CA THR A 319 43.09 -4.83 7.52
C THR A 319 42.28 -4.50 6.27
N ILE A 320 42.80 -3.63 5.38
CA ILE A 320 42.16 -3.32 4.10
C ILE A 320 42.03 -4.59 3.23
N LYS A 321 43.08 -5.41 3.21
CA LYS A 321 43.08 -6.69 2.47
C LYS A 321 41.98 -7.63 2.98
N ARG A 322 41.82 -7.74 4.30
CA ARG A 322 40.75 -8.54 4.94
C ARG A 322 39.37 -7.98 4.63
N LEU A 323 39.18 -6.67 4.74
CA LEU A 323 37.91 -6.02 4.44
C LEU A 323 37.50 -6.27 2.99
N ARG A 324 38.42 -6.08 2.03
CA ARG A 324 38.16 -6.37 0.61
C ARG A 324 37.74 -7.83 0.38
N LYS A 325 38.40 -8.79 1.02
CA LYS A 325 38.04 -10.21 0.89
C LYS A 325 36.60 -10.50 1.34
N LEU A 326 36.13 -9.77 2.35
CA LEU A 326 34.76 -9.89 2.85
C LEU A 326 33.75 -9.22 1.92
N ILE A 327 33.99 -7.97 1.50
CA ILE A 327 32.92 -7.16 0.88
C ILE A 327 32.98 -7.12 -0.65
N GLU A 328 34.14 -7.39 -1.26
CA GLU A 328 34.25 -7.30 -2.71
C GLU A 328 33.62 -8.55 -3.36
N PRO A 329 32.84 -8.40 -4.45
CA PRO A 329 32.26 -9.54 -5.17
C PRO A 329 33.35 -10.37 -5.85
N ASP A 330 34.40 -9.72 -6.36
CA ASP A 330 35.63 -10.31 -6.87
C ASP A 330 36.82 -9.65 -6.14
N TYR A 331 37.63 -10.47 -5.47
CA TYR A 331 38.74 -9.99 -4.67
C TYR A 331 39.91 -9.46 -5.52
N ASP A 332 40.15 -10.07 -6.70
CA ASP A 332 41.26 -9.68 -7.58
C ASP A 332 40.89 -8.45 -8.43
N ARG A 333 39.59 -8.14 -8.54
CA ARG A 333 39.04 -6.98 -9.24
C ARG A 333 38.16 -6.14 -8.31
N PRO A 334 38.76 -5.37 -7.38
CA PRO A 334 38.00 -4.62 -6.38
C PRO A 334 37.11 -3.55 -7.04
N LYS A 335 35.85 -3.51 -6.61
CA LYS A 335 34.81 -2.57 -7.05
C LYS A 335 34.61 -1.43 -6.04
N TYR A 336 34.81 -1.70 -4.75
CA TYR A 336 34.43 -0.78 -3.67
C TYR A 336 35.59 0.00 -3.09
N ILE A 337 36.62 -0.68 -2.56
CA ILE A 337 37.72 0.00 -1.87
C ILE A 337 38.88 0.17 -2.84
N PHE A 338 39.35 1.40 -3.03
CA PHE A 338 40.49 1.73 -3.89
C PHE A 338 41.65 2.34 -3.10
N ARG A 339 42.84 2.31 -3.70
CA ARG A 339 44.07 2.91 -3.18
C ARG A 339 44.44 4.11 -4.05
N SER A 340 44.79 5.23 -3.43
CA SER A 340 45.40 6.40 -4.06
C SER A 340 46.85 6.57 -3.58
N LYS A 341 47.55 7.62 -4.06
CA LYS A 341 48.90 7.96 -3.55
C LYS A 341 48.88 8.38 -2.08
N GLN A 342 47.78 9.00 -1.64
CA GLN A 342 47.63 9.57 -0.30
C GLN A 342 46.90 8.65 0.69
N GLY A 343 46.32 7.53 0.25
CA GLY A 343 45.62 6.62 1.16
C GLY A 343 44.59 5.70 0.48
N TYR A 344 43.46 5.48 1.14
CA TYR A 344 42.39 4.59 0.69
C TYR A 344 41.05 5.32 0.67
N TYR A 345 40.14 4.87 -0.20
CA TYR A 345 38.80 5.46 -0.33
C TYR A 345 37.78 4.44 -0.82
N LEU A 346 36.51 4.71 -0.55
CA LEU A 346 35.38 4.01 -1.16
C LEU A 346 35.06 4.65 -2.52
N ASN A 347 34.75 3.82 -3.51
CA ASN A 347 34.31 4.25 -4.83
C ASN A 347 33.18 5.29 -4.74
N LYS A 348 33.37 6.47 -5.31
CA LYS A 348 32.37 7.55 -5.32
C LYS A 348 31.07 7.14 -6.03
N SER A 349 31.16 6.22 -6.98
CA SER A 349 30.00 5.74 -7.75
C SER A 349 29.22 4.63 -7.05
N ALA A 350 29.72 4.09 -5.93
CA ALA A 350 29.02 3.06 -5.17
C ALA A 350 27.85 3.69 -4.41
N LYS A 351 26.64 3.18 -4.62
CA LYS A 351 25.47 3.60 -3.85
C LYS A 351 25.46 2.86 -2.52
N VAL A 352 25.49 3.59 -1.41
CA VAL A 352 25.57 3.01 -0.06
C VAL A 352 24.43 3.48 0.83
N MET A 353 23.98 2.60 1.73
CA MET A 353 22.97 2.88 2.76
C MET A 353 23.43 2.30 4.10
N VAL A 354 23.19 3.03 5.19
CA VAL A 354 23.45 2.58 6.56
C VAL A 354 22.13 2.65 7.32
N HIS A 355 21.67 1.51 7.85
CA HIS A 355 20.55 1.41 8.78
C HIS A 355 21.09 1.54 10.20
N HIS A 356 20.52 2.49 10.95
CA HIS A 356 20.83 2.71 12.36
C HIS A 356 19.86 1.98 13.26
#